data_AF-A0A2R6E477-F1
#
_entry.id   AF-A0A2R6E477-F1
#
_cell.length_a   1.000
_cell.length_b   1.000
_cell.length_c   1.000
_cell.angle_alpha   90.00
_cell.angle_beta   90.00
_cell.angle_gamma   90.00
#
_symmetry.space_group_name_H-M   'P 1'
#
loop_
_entity.id
_entity.type
_entity.pdbx_description
1 polymer ?
#
loop_
_entity_poly.entity_id
_entity_poly.type
_entity_poly.pdbx_seq_one_letter_code
_entity_poly.pdbx_strand_id
1 'polypeptide(L)'
;MWLDDRLPLRRGDFSALDREVSAVLVNPALADAGAVLERLGTDADCRVAALVDDREPVGERFDDAVHKPLSRSTLRATVDRLCRCVAYSDGLDRYFDLARTLASLAEDDPQRDRLADRLDALEAELDETATPLDSDDVYDAALRGR
;
A
#
# COMPACT_ATOMS: atom_id res chain seq x y z
N MET A 1 -16.14 24.10 -16.55
CA MET A 1 -15.96 23.34 -17.80
C MET A 1 -14.50 22.89 -17.80
N TRP A 2 -14.08 21.65 -17.56
CA TRP A 2 -14.69 20.33 -17.66
C TRP A 2 -14.13 19.45 -16.50
N LEU A 3 -14.99 18.64 -15.87
CA LEU A 3 -14.57 17.44 -15.15
C LEU A 3 -15.23 16.29 -15.90
N ASP A 4 -14.45 15.59 -16.73
CA ASP A 4 -14.88 14.41 -17.48
C ASP A 4 -14.58 13.14 -16.66
N ASP A 5 -15.53 12.82 -15.78
CA ASP A 5 -16.34 11.60 -15.70
C ASP A 5 -15.78 10.17 -15.88
N ARG A 6 -14.49 9.85 -15.68
CA ARG A 6 -14.04 8.41 -15.64
C ARG A 6 -12.94 8.01 -14.66
N LEU A 7 -13.10 8.35 -13.38
CA LEU A 7 -12.51 7.61 -12.26
C LEU A 7 -13.55 7.65 -11.13
N PRO A 8 -13.79 6.59 -10.35
CA PRO A 8 -14.68 6.66 -9.19
C PRO A 8 -13.96 7.38 -8.05
N LEU A 9 -13.63 8.66 -8.24
CA LEU A 9 -13.33 9.56 -7.13
C LEU A 9 -14.70 9.87 -6.48
N ARG A 10 -15.21 8.93 -5.68
CA ARG A 10 -16.38 9.18 -4.85
C ARG A 10 -15.98 10.19 -3.78
N ARG A 11 -16.68 11.34 -3.71
CA ARG A 11 -16.89 12.03 -2.43
C ARG A 11 -17.69 11.06 -1.56
N GLY A 12 -16.96 10.25 -0.78
CA GLY A 12 -17.47 9.00 -0.23
C GLY A 12 -17.96 9.14 1.20
N ASP A 13 -19.22 8.77 1.40
CA ASP A 13 -19.68 8.10 2.61
C ASP A 13 -18.67 7.02 3.03
N PHE A 14 -18.20 7.09 4.27
CA PHE A 14 -17.16 6.23 4.85
C PHE A 14 -17.57 4.75 4.94
N SER A 15 -18.85 4.45 4.67
CA SER A 15 -19.38 3.09 4.56
C SER A 15 -18.70 2.24 3.48
N ALA A 16 -18.07 2.87 2.48
CA ALA A 16 -17.37 2.19 1.38
C ALA A 16 -15.89 1.87 1.67
N LEU A 17 -15.35 2.28 2.83
CA LEU A 17 -14.02 1.84 3.25
C LEU A 17 -14.13 0.41 3.77
N ASP A 18 -13.63 -0.55 2.99
CA ASP A 18 -13.50 -1.96 3.33
C ASP A 18 -12.03 -2.40 3.25
N ARG A 19 -11.77 -3.69 3.51
CA ARG A 19 -10.42 -4.26 3.52
C ARG A 19 -9.79 -4.39 2.12
N GLU A 20 -10.52 -4.11 1.05
CA GLU A 20 -9.98 -4.16 -0.32
C GLU A 20 -9.34 -2.83 -0.73
N VAL A 21 -9.47 -1.78 0.08
CA VAL A 21 -8.90 -0.46 -0.19
C VAL A 21 -7.43 -0.42 0.23
N SER A 22 -6.51 -0.52 -0.73
CA SER A 22 -5.06 -0.48 -0.48
C SER A 22 -4.50 0.94 -0.27
N ALA A 23 -5.18 1.98 -0.76
CA ALA A 23 -4.68 3.35 -0.66
C ALA A 23 -5.79 4.38 -0.47
N VAL A 24 -5.58 5.32 0.45
CA VAL A 24 -6.51 6.41 0.76
C VAL A 24 -5.78 7.74 0.76
N LEU A 25 -6.37 8.74 0.10
CA LEU A 25 -5.91 10.13 0.14
C LEU A 25 -6.88 10.95 0.99
N VAL A 26 -6.38 11.53 2.08
CA VAL A 26 -7.19 12.27 3.05
C VAL A 26 -6.79 13.72 3.04
N ASN A 27 -7.74 14.65 2.91
CA ASN A 27 -7.47 16.06 3.16
C ASN A 27 -7.64 16.35 4.68
N PRO A 28 -6.55 16.64 5.43
CA PRO A 28 -6.61 16.82 6.88
C PRO A 28 -7.47 18.01 7.32
N ALA A 29 -7.65 19.01 6.46
CA ALA A 29 -8.47 20.18 6.75
C ALA A 29 -9.98 19.90 6.74
N LEU A 30 -10.41 18.71 6.33
CA LEU A 30 -11.82 18.31 6.38
C LEU A 30 -12.19 17.79 7.77
N ALA A 31 -13.36 18.19 8.26
CA ALA A 31 -13.83 17.89 9.62
C ALA A 31 -13.85 16.38 9.94
N ASP A 32 -14.09 15.54 8.94
CA ASP A 32 -14.22 14.08 9.11
C ASP A 32 -12.89 13.32 8.98
N ALA A 33 -11.76 14.00 8.71
CA ALA A 33 -10.46 13.35 8.48
C ALA A 33 -10.02 12.47 9.67
N GLY A 34 -10.28 12.92 10.89
CA GLY A 34 -9.98 12.12 12.09
C GLY A 34 -10.76 10.81 12.14
N ALA A 35 -12.05 10.83 11.80
CA ALA A 35 -12.88 9.62 11.79
C ALA A 35 -12.44 8.61 10.71
N VAL A 36 -11.95 9.09 9.57
CA VAL A 36 -11.34 8.25 8.53
C VAL A 36 -10.11 7.54 9.06
N LEU A 37 -9.19 8.28 9.69
CA LEU A 37 -7.97 7.72 10.25
C LEU A 37 -8.25 6.70 11.35
N GLU A 38 -9.19 6.98 12.26
CA GLU A 38 -9.58 6.03 13.31
C GLU A 38 -10.20 4.75 12.72
N ARG A 39 -10.94 4.87 11.61
CA ARG A 39 -11.57 3.71 10.95
C ARG A 39 -10.56 2.86 10.16
N LEU A 40 -9.56 3.50 9.56
CA LEU A 40 -8.46 2.81 8.88
C LEU A 40 -7.46 2.22 9.89
N GLY A 41 -7.37 2.79 11.10
CA GLY A 41 -6.44 2.34 12.13
C GLY A 41 -4.99 2.41 11.66
N THR A 42 -4.12 1.64 12.32
CA THR A 42 -2.73 1.42 11.90
C THR A 42 -2.63 0.16 11.04
N ASP A 43 -3.66 -0.15 10.25
CA ASP A 43 -3.71 -1.41 9.50
C ASP A 43 -2.62 -1.45 8.42
N ALA A 44 -1.89 -2.56 8.32
CA ALA A 44 -0.79 -2.70 7.38
C ALA A 44 -1.29 -2.76 5.92
N ASP A 45 -2.54 -3.21 5.75
CA ASP A 45 -3.19 -3.48 4.47
C ASP A 45 -3.64 -2.20 3.72
N CYS A 46 -3.49 -1.03 4.35
CA CYS A 46 -3.88 0.25 3.73
C CYS A 46 -2.83 1.34 3.96
N ARG A 47 -2.44 2.03 2.88
CA ARG A 47 -1.62 3.24 2.88
C ARG A 47 -2.50 4.50 2.88
N VAL A 48 -2.17 5.46 3.74
CA VAL A 48 -2.89 6.72 3.91
C VAL A 48 -1.94 7.89 3.67
N ALA A 49 -2.22 8.71 2.65
CA ALA A 49 -1.47 9.93 2.39
C ALA A 49 -2.31 11.19 2.59
N ALA A 50 -1.66 12.24 3.11
CA ALA A 50 -2.28 13.53 3.36
C ALA A 50 -2.29 14.42 2.11
N LEU A 51 -3.45 14.98 1.76
CA LEU A 51 -3.60 16.01 0.73
C LEU A 51 -3.47 17.40 1.36
N VAL A 52 -2.25 17.91 1.40
CA VAL A 52 -1.89 19.17 2.04
C VAL A 52 -1.71 20.30 1.04
N ASP A 53 -1.96 21.53 1.47
CA ASP A 53 -1.49 22.71 0.73
C ASP A 53 0.01 22.91 0.97
N ASP A 54 0.65 23.65 0.07
CA ASP A 54 2.08 23.89 0.16
C ASP A 54 2.40 24.59 1.51
N ARG A 55 3.25 23.95 2.33
CA ARG A 55 3.71 24.35 3.70
C ARG A 55 2.98 23.82 4.93
N GLU A 56 1.97 22.94 4.80
CA GLU A 56 1.40 22.32 6.00
C GLU A 56 2.23 21.11 6.49
N PRO A 57 2.55 21.04 7.80
CA PRO A 57 3.22 19.87 8.36
C PRO A 57 2.29 18.65 8.35
N VAL A 58 2.87 17.49 8.12
CA VAL A 58 2.16 16.22 7.99
C VAL A 58 2.26 15.49 9.32
N GLY A 59 1.13 15.05 9.85
CA GLY A 59 1.09 14.31 11.12
C GLY A 59 1.65 12.90 10.97
N GLU A 60 2.15 12.33 12.06
CA GLU A 60 2.73 10.97 12.16
C GLU A 60 1.75 9.83 11.82
N ARG A 61 0.47 10.15 11.60
CA ARG A 61 -0.58 9.19 11.21
C ARG A 61 -0.71 8.99 9.70
N PHE A 62 0.10 9.69 8.91
CA PHE A 62 0.13 9.58 7.46
C PHE A 62 1.46 9.00 7.02
N ASP A 63 1.40 8.20 5.96
CA ASP A 63 2.57 7.52 5.40
C ASP A 63 3.28 8.37 4.37
N ASP A 64 2.54 9.30 3.78
CA ASP A 64 3.04 10.20 2.77
C ASP A 64 2.21 11.49 2.76
N ALA A 65 2.71 12.49 2.06
CA ALA A 65 2.06 13.75 1.83
C ALA A 65 2.13 14.16 0.37
N VAL A 66 1.00 14.63 -0.12
CA VAL A 66 0.81 14.98 -1.51
C VAL A 66 0.39 16.45 -1.57
N HIS A 67 1.31 17.30 -2.03
CA HIS A 67 1.14 18.75 -2.01
C HIS A 67 0.33 19.25 -3.21
N LYS A 68 -0.69 20.06 -2.95
CA LYS A 68 -1.42 20.79 -3.99
C LYS A 68 -0.57 21.96 -4.54
N PRO A 69 -0.75 22.34 -5.83
CA PRO A 69 -1.71 21.80 -6.79
C PRO A 69 -1.27 20.48 -7.43
N LEU A 70 -2.21 19.55 -7.61
CA LEU A 70 -1.95 18.24 -8.21
C LEU A 70 -2.57 18.10 -9.59
N SER A 71 -1.79 17.58 -10.53
CA SER A 71 -2.30 17.11 -11.81
C SER A 71 -2.98 15.75 -11.63
N ARG A 72 -3.88 15.38 -12.55
CA ARG A 72 -4.50 14.05 -12.56
C ARG A 72 -3.46 12.93 -12.70
N SER A 73 -2.41 13.16 -13.49
CA SER A 73 -1.31 12.19 -13.65
C SER A 73 -0.49 12.03 -12.37
N THR A 74 -0.23 13.13 -11.64
CA THR A 74 0.46 13.06 -10.35
C THR A 74 -0.37 12.30 -9.33
N LEU A 75 -1.66 12.62 -9.22
CA LEU A 75 -2.57 11.94 -8.31
C LEU A 75 -2.60 10.43 -8.58
N ARG A 76 -2.69 10.04 -9.86
CA ARG A 76 -2.68 8.63 -10.25
C ARG A 76 -1.35 7.95 -9.92
N ALA A 77 -0.24 8.59 -10.24
CA ALA A 77 1.09 8.05 -9.92
C ALA A 77 1.27 7.84 -8.41
N THR A 78 0.77 8.76 -7.59
CA THR A 78 0.80 8.60 -6.12
C THR A 78 -0.03 7.41 -5.67
N VAL A 79 -1.28 7.29 -6.13
CA VAL A 79 -2.12 6.13 -5.77
C VAL A 79 -1.50 4.82 -6.23
N ASP A 80 -0.99 4.77 -7.47
CA ASP A 80 -0.33 3.58 -8.01
C ASP A 80 0.91 3.20 -7.18
N ARG A 81 1.68 4.19 -6.70
CA ARG A 81 2.83 3.98 -5.79
C ARG A 81 2.38 3.40 -4.45
N LEU A 82 1.41 4.02 -3.79
CA LEU A 82 0.90 3.56 -2.49
C LEU A 82 0.32 2.14 -2.57
N CYS A 83 -0.43 1.81 -3.62
CA CYS A 83 -0.94 0.46 -3.84
C CYS A 83 0.17 -0.57 -4.02
N ARG A 84 1.27 -0.20 -4.70
CA ARG A 84 2.44 -1.07 -4.83
C ARG A 84 3.15 -1.30 -3.51
N CYS A 85 3.23 -0.29 -2.64
CA CYS A 85 3.78 -0.48 -1.30
C CYS A 85 2.98 -1.53 -0.51
N VAL A 86 1.63 -1.51 -0.59
CA VAL A 86 0.80 -2.56 0.04
C VAL A 86 1.05 -3.92 -0.61
N ALA A 87 1.01 -4.00 -1.95
CA ALA A 87 1.22 -5.27 -2.66
C ALA A 87 2.60 -5.89 -2.35
N TYR A 88 3.63 -5.06 -2.19
CA TYR A 88 4.97 -5.49 -1.79
C TYR A 88 4.99 -6.02 -0.36
N SER A 89 4.38 -5.30 0.60
CA SER A 89 4.23 -5.78 1.99
C SER A 89 3.50 -7.14 2.04
N ASP A 90 2.37 -7.27 1.35
CA ASP A 90 1.60 -8.52 1.27
C ASP A 90 2.40 -9.66 0.62
N GLY A 91 3.23 -9.33 -0.37
CA GLY A 91 4.13 -10.27 -1.01
C GLY A 91 5.20 -10.79 -0.04
N LEU A 92 5.78 -9.91 0.78
CA LEU A 92 6.78 -10.28 1.78
C LEU A 92 6.21 -11.21 2.85
N ASP A 93 4.99 -10.94 3.34
CA ASP A 93 4.34 -11.81 4.31
C ASP A 93 4.11 -13.21 3.73
N ARG A 94 3.58 -13.29 2.50
CA ARG A 94 3.43 -14.55 1.77
C ARG A 94 4.77 -15.28 1.59
N TYR A 95 5.84 -14.54 1.31
CA TYR A 95 7.19 -15.08 1.12
C TYR A 95 7.72 -15.70 2.41
N PHE A 96 7.65 -14.97 3.52
CA PHE A 96 8.16 -15.46 4.80
C PHE A 96 7.34 -16.64 5.33
N ASP A 97 6.02 -16.66 5.13
CA ASP A 97 5.17 -17.80 5.49
C ASP A 97 5.51 -19.05 4.68
N LEU A 98 5.73 -18.88 3.37
CA LEU A 98 6.11 -19.99 2.49
C LEU A 98 7.52 -20.50 2.82
N ALA A 99 8.49 -19.60 3.01
CA ALA A 99 9.85 -19.95 3.41
C ALA A 99 9.88 -20.70 4.75
N ARG A 100 9.10 -20.24 5.74
CA ARG A 100 8.96 -20.93 7.03
C ARG A 100 8.34 -22.32 6.86
N THR A 101 7.34 -22.45 6.01
CA THR A 101 6.71 -23.74 5.69
C THR A 101 7.74 -24.68 5.07
N LEU A 102 8.47 -24.23 4.05
CA LEU A 102 9.52 -24.99 3.38
C LEU A 102 10.61 -25.46 4.36
N ALA A 103 11.04 -24.59 5.27
CA ALA A 103 12.04 -24.90 6.29
C ALA A 103 11.57 -25.94 7.32
N SER A 104 10.26 -26.12 7.49
CA SER A 104 9.68 -27.10 8.42
C SER A 104 9.50 -28.50 7.81
N LEU A 105 9.64 -28.64 6.48
CA LEU A 105 9.50 -29.91 5.80
C LEU A 105 10.77 -30.77 5.93
N ALA A 106 10.58 -32.09 5.92
CA ALA A 106 11.69 -33.04 5.79
C ALA A 106 12.38 -32.89 4.43
N GLU A 107 13.65 -33.28 4.35
CA GLU A 107 14.43 -33.17 3.10
C GLU A 107 13.83 -33.99 1.95
N ASP A 108 13.29 -35.17 2.25
CA ASP A 108 12.67 -36.07 1.26
C ASP A 108 11.18 -35.77 1.00
N ASP A 109 10.65 -34.67 1.53
CA ASP A 109 9.24 -34.33 1.35
C ASP A 109 8.95 -33.95 -0.12
N PRO A 110 8.02 -34.63 -0.81
CA PRO A 110 7.71 -34.37 -2.22
C PRO A 110 7.09 -32.98 -2.46
N GLN A 111 6.67 -32.25 -1.42
CA GLN A 111 6.19 -30.88 -1.52
C GLN A 111 7.34 -29.86 -1.55
N ARG A 112 8.55 -30.23 -1.14
CA ARG A 112 9.68 -29.32 -0.98
C ARG A 112 10.02 -28.60 -2.29
N ASP A 113 10.19 -29.35 -3.38
CA ASP A 113 10.50 -28.79 -4.70
C ASP A 113 9.40 -27.82 -5.17
N ARG A 114 8.13 -28.19 -4.98
CA ARG A 114 6.98 -27.34 -5.37
C ARG A 114 6.92 -26.04 -4.57
N LEU A 115 7.23 -26.09 -3.28
CA LEU A 115 7.26 -24.89 -2.45
C LEU A 115 8.48 -24.02 -2.77
N ALA A 116 9.62 -24.62 -3.14
CA ALA A 116 10.79 -23.89 -3.62
C ALA A 116 10.49 -23.15 -4.93
N ASP A 117 9.93 -23.82 -5.93
CA ASP A 117 9.52 -23.19 -7.20
C ASP A 117 8.56 -22.01 -6.98
N ARG A 118 7.63 -22.18 -6.02
CA ARG A 118 6.67 -21.13 -5.67
C ARG A 118 7.34 -19.95 -4.93
N LEU A 119 8.39 -20.22 -4.15
CA LEU A 119 9.15 -19.19 -3.46
C LEU A 119 9.94 -18.36 -4.48
N ASP A 120 10.60 -19.00 -5.45
CA ASP A 120 11.32 -18.33 -6.54
C ASP A 120 10.37 -17.45 -7.38
N ALA A 121 9.18 -17.95 -7.68
CA ALA A 121 8.17 -17.17 -8.41
C ALA A 121 7.71 -15.94 -7.61
N LEU A 122 7.60 -16.06 -6.29
CA LEU A 122 7.20 -14.96 -5.42
C LEU A 122 8.32 -13.93 -5.23
N GLU A 123 9.58 -14.37 -5.21
CA GLU A 123 10.75 -13.47 -5.24
C GLU A 123 10.77 -12.62 -6.51
N ALA A 124 10.50 -13.23 -7.68
CA ALA A 124 10.36 -12.49 -8.93
C ALA A 124 9.19 -11.47 -8.91
N GLU A 125 8.03 -11.85 -8.35
CA GLU A 125 6.88 -10.94 -8.19
C GLU A 125 7.23 -9.74 -7.29
N LEU A 126 8.00 -9.98 -6.23
CA LEU A 126 8.47 -8.93 -5.32
C LEU A 126 9.44 -7.97 -6.02
N ASP A 127 10.40 -8.49 -6.80
CA ASP A 127 11.35 -7.68 -7.57
C ASP A 127 10.65 -6.80 -8.62
N GLU A 128 9.67 -7.37 -9.33
CA GLU A 128 8.85 -6.62 -10.29
C GLU A 128 8.03 -5.51 -9.62
N THR A 129 7.47 -5.82 -8.44
CA THR A 129 6.68 -4.86 -7.66
C THR A 129 7.54 -3.74 -7.09
N ALA A 130 8.78 -4.05 -6.70
CA ALA A 130 9.75 -3.09 -6.13
C ALA A 130 10.41 -2.20 -7.20
N THR A 131 10.56 -2.68 -8.44
CA THR A 131 11.22 -1.94 -9.54
C THR A 131 10.82 -0.45 -9.67
N PRO A 132 9.53 -0.08 -9.62
CA PRO A 132 9.10 1.32 -9.72
C PRO A 132 9.05 2.09 -8.39
N LEU A 133 9.34 1.43 -7.27
CA LEU A 133 9.45 2.05 -5.95
C LEU A 133 10.88 2.53 -5.74
N ASP A 134 11.05 3.61 -4.98
CA ASP A 134 12.38 3.99 -4.52
C ASP A 134 12.79 3.17 -3.28
N SER A 135 14.04 3.34 -2.86
CA SER A 135 14.56 2.60 -1.70
C SER A 135 13.74 2.88 -0.44
N ASP A 136 13.34 4.12 -0.21
CA ASP A 136 12.62 4.52 1.01
C ASP A 136 11.22 3.90 1.03
N ASP A 137 10.52 3.91 -0.10
CA ASP A 137 9.24 3.21 -0.29
C ASP A 137 9.36 1.70 0.04
N VAL A 138 10.43 1.04 -0.43
CA VAL A 138 10.67 -0.39 -0.18
C VAL A 138 10.95 -0.65 1.31
N TYR A 139 11.78 0.18 1.95
CA TYR A 139 12.07 0.07 3.38
C TYR A 139 10.82 0.31 4.23
N ASP A 140 10.06 1.37 3.94
CA ASP A 140 8.83 1.69 4.65
C ASP A 140 7.74 0.64 4.42
N ALA A 141 7.71 -0.01 3.25
CA ALA A 141 6.87 -1.18 2.98
C ALA A 141 7.23 -2.39 3.83
N ALA A 142 8.53 -2.70 3.95
CA ALA A 142 8.96 -3.86 4.73
C ALA A 142 8.77 -3.70 6.25
N LEU A 143 8.71 -2.46 6.77
CA LEU A 143 8.68 -2.18 8.22
C LEU A 143 7.29 -1.82 8.78
N ARG A 144 6.32 -1.43 7.93
CA ARG A 144 5.00 -0.94 8.36
C ARG A 144 4.22 -1.90 9.27
N GLY A 145 4.37 -3.21 9.08
CA GLY A 145 3.59 -4.26 9.74
C GLY A 145 4.30 -5.02 10.85
N ARG A 146 5.44 -4.54 11.35
CA ARG A 146 6.23 -5.21 12.40
C ARG A 146 6.24 -4.49 13.74
#